data_AF-A0A1B6BFL0-F1
#
_entry.id   AF-A0A1B6BFL0-F1
#
_cell.length_a   1.000
_cell.length_b   1.000
_cell.length_c   1.000
_cell.angle_alpha   90.00
_cell.angle_beta   90.00
_cell.angle_gamma   90.00
#
_symmetry.space_group_name_H-M   'P 1'
#
loop_
_entity.id
_entity.type
_entity.pdbx_description
1 polymer ?
#
loop_
_entity_poly.entity_id
_entity_poly.type
_entity_poly.pdbx_seq_one_letter_code
_entity_poly.pdbx_strand_id
1 'polypeptide(L)'
;MKKLDVTKMIWIAFTILLFVLYLSSNVALKEARNLNITLNEALLTLKTSSTAQTDQLNESVIKLQDELDALTTEHSTLSQSYEALLIKLPIIDEFELSLIEKMGITDPNQLSEDLMNKPELIPYEGVLGGTMAFTQVYLISDQWAFAKFEDGHIMGSGLYQYKVGSDHSITWELVKANLY
;
A
#
# COMPACT_ATOMS: atom_id res chain seq x y z
N MET A 1 80.23 -64.41 17.69
CA MET A 1 78.93 -63.77 17.40
C MET A 1 77.94 -64.08 18.51
N LYS A 2 77.57 -63.11 19.35
CA LYS A 2 76.48 -63.29 20.33
C LYS A 2 75.14 -63.35 19.56
N LYS A 3 74.39 -64.44 19.67
CA LYS A 3 73.03 -64.52 19.13
C LYS A 3 72.17 -63.50 19.89
N LEU A 4 71.55 -62.59 19.16
CA LEU A 4 70.65 -61.60 19.72
C LEU A 4 69.38 -62.32 20.23
N ASP A 5 68.97 -62.02 21.45
CA ASP A 5 67.81 -62.62 22.11
C ASP A 5 66.52 -62.12 21.44
N VAL A 6 65.74 -63.06 20.89
CA VAL A 6 64.48 -62.79 20.15
C VAL A 6 63.51 -61.97 21.00
N THR A 7 63.48 -62.20 22.30
CA THR A 7 62.61 -61.48 23.25
C THR A 7 62.93 -59.99 23.28
N LYS A 8 64.23 -59.64 23.24
CA LYS A 8 64.68 -58.24 23.22
C LYS A 8 64.34 -57.55 21.91
N MET A 9 64.40 -58.25 20.78
CA MET A 9 63.97 -57.71 19.49
C MET A 9 62.47 -57.39 19.46
N ILE A 10 61.64 -58.25 20.05
CA ILE A 10 60.18 -58.03 20.16
C ILE A 10 59.91 -56.76 20.99
N TRP A 11 60.57 -56.60 22.14
CA TRP A 11 60.41 -55.39 22.97
C TRP A 11 60.86 -54.12 22.25
N ILE A 12 61.97 -54.16 21.50
CA ILE A 12 62.44 -53.02 20.70
C ILE A 12 61.44 -52.68 19.58
N ALA A 13 60.90 -53.68 18.88
CA ALA A 13 59.89 -53.44 17.84
C ALA A 13 58.60 -52.85 18.43
N PHE A 14 58.18 -53.33 19.60
CA PHE A 14 57.01 -52.83 20.30
C PHE A 14 57.18 -51.38 20.78
N THR A 15 58.34 -51.01 21.33
CA THR A 15 58.59 -49.62 21.75
C THR A 15 58.65 -48.66 20.57
N ILE A 16 59.25 -49.07 19.45
CA ILE A 16 59.23 -48.29 18.20
C ILE A 16 57.79 -48.10 17.72
N LEU A 17 56.98 -49.15 17.72
CA LEU A 17 55.57 -49.07 17.33
C LEU A 17 54.79 -48.08 18.21
N LEU A 18 54.95 -48.16 19.53
CA LEU A 18 54.32 -47.22 20.46
C LEU A 18 54.78 -45.78 20.23
N PHE A 19 56.07 -45.57 19.94
CA PHE A 19 56.60 -44.25 19.65
C PHE A 19 56.02 -43.68 18.35
N VAL A 20 55.91 -44.49 17.29
CA VAL A 20 55.26 -44.10 16.03
C VAL A 20 53.79 -43.75 16.26
N LEU A 21 53.06 -44.58 17.02
CA LEU A 21 51.66 -44.31 17.37
C LEU A 21 51.49 -43.01 18.16
N TYR A 22 52.41 -42.74 19.09
CA TYR A 22 52.44 -41.49 19.86
C TYR A 22 52.67 -40.28 18.95
N LEU A 23 53.65 -40.35 18.03
CA LEU A 23 53.89 -39.27 17.08
C LEU A 23 52.70 -39.04 16.14
N SER A 24 52.11 -40.11 15.58
CA SER A 24 50.93 -39.99 14.72
C SER A 24 49.74 -39.39 15.46
N SER A 25 49.55 -39.78 16.74
CA SER A 25 48.49 -39.20 17.57
C SER A 25 48.69 -37.70 17.80
N ASN A 26 49.94 -37.26 18.03
CA ASN A 26 50.22 -35.84 18.22
C ASN A 26 50.02 -35.01 16.95
N VAL A 27 50.37 -35.56 15.78
CA VAL A 27 50.10 -34.93 14.48
C VAL A 27 48.59 -34.79 14.27
N ALA A 28 47.83 -35.87 14.46
CA ALA A 28 46.38 -35.85 14.33
C ALA A 28 45.71 -34.85 15.31
N LEU A 29 46.20 -34.76 16.55
CA LEU A 29 45.73 -33.77 17.53
C LEU A 29 46.02 -32.33 17.09
N LYS A 30 47.18 -32.07 16.48
CA LYS A 30 47.53 -30.74 15.96
C LYS A 30 46.64 -30.35 14.78
N GLU A 31 46.38 -31.27 13.86
CA GLU A 31 45.45 -31.06 12.74
C GLU A 31 44.03 -30.78 13.23
N ALA A 32 43.53 -31.58 14.18
CA ALA A 32 42.20 -31.36 14.76
C ALA A 32 42.07 -29.98 15.45
N ARG A 33 43.12 -29.53 16.16
CA ARG A 33 43.15 -28.19 16.76
C ARG A 33 43.12 -27.09 15.71
N ASN A 34 43.95 -27.21 14.67
CA ASN A 34 43.98 -26.24 13.57
C ASN A 34 42.62 -26.16 12.87
N LEU A 35 41.99 -27.30 12.59
CA LEU A 35 40.67 -27.36 11.99
C LEU A 35 39.62 -26.66 12.86
N ASN A 36 39.68 -26.86 14.18
CA ASN A 36 38.78 -26.20 15.12
C ASN A 36 38.97 -24.67 15.14
N ILE A 37 40.23 -24.20 15.10
CA ILE A 37 40.54 -22.77 14.99
C ILE A 37 39.95 -22.18 13.70
N THR A 38 40.22 -22.79 12.54
CA THR A 38 39.68 -22.34 11.25
C THR A 38 38.15 -22.36 11.22
N LEU A 39 37.52 -23.38 11.82
CA LEU A 39 36.07 -23.47 11.91
C LEU A 39 35.49 -22.30 12.75
N ASN A 40 36.10 -21.98 13.89
CA ASN A 40 35.65 -20.88 14.73
C ASN A 40 35.83 -19.52 14.05
N GLU A 41 36.93 -19.33 13.31
CA GLU A 41 37.15 -18.12 12.51
C GLU A 41 36.08 -17.99 11.43
N ALA A 42 35.79 -19.07 10.68
CA ALA A 42 34.74 -19.07 9.66
C ALA A 42 33.35 -18.79 10.25
N LEU A 43 33.04 -19.36 11.42
CA LEU A 43 31.78 -19.10 12.13
C LEU A 43 31.68 -17.64 12.58
N LEU A 44 32.78 -17.05 13.06
CA LEU A 44 32.82 -15.66 13.45
C LEU A 44 32.59 -14.75 12.23
N THR A 45 33.28 -14.99 11.12
CA THR A 45 33.10 -14.23 9.87
C THR A 45 31.67 -14.35 9.35
N LEU A 46 31.09 -15.54 9.35
CA LEU A 46 29.71 -15.77 8.93
C LEU A 46 28.73 -14.99 9.81
N LYS A 47 28.92 -15.03 11.13
CA LYS A 47 28.08 -14.30 12.09
C LYS A 47 28.18 -12.79 11.86
N THR A 48 29.39 -12.25 11.73
CA THR A 48 29.62 -10.81 11.48
C THR A 48 28.99 -10.39 10.15
N SER A 49 29.18 -11.17 9.08
CA SER A 49 28.58 -10.88 7.78
C SER A 49 27.05 -10.92 7.83
N SER A 50 26.47 -11.88 8.56
CA SER A 50 25.02 -11.98 8.72
C SER A 50 24.46 -10.81 9.52
N THR A 51 25.12 -10.38 10.60
CA THR A 51 24.73 -9.18 11.35
C THR A 51 24.79 -7.94 10.47
N ALA A 52 25.89 -7.75 9.72
CA ALA A 52 26.02 -6.61 8.81
C ALA A 52 24.93 -6.58 7.72
N GLN A 53 24.53 -7.74 7.19
CA GLN A 53 23.41 -7.84 6.24
C GLN A 53 22.07 -7.48 6.88
N THR A 54 21.82 -7.94 8.11
CA THR A 54 20.61 -7.58 8.87
C THR A 54 20.55 -6.08 9.12
N ASP A 55 21.68 -5.46 9.51
CA ASP A 55 21.74 -4.02 9.75
C ASP A 55 21.50 -3.23 8.46
N GLN A 56 22.11 -3.63 7.34
CA GLN A 56 21.87 -3.02 6.03
C GLN A 56 20.42 -3.16 5.57
N LEU A 57 19.80 -4.32 5.82
CA LEU A 57 18.39 -4.55 5.49
C LEU A 57 17.49 -3.66 6.34
N ASN A 58 17.76 -3.54 7.64
CA ASN A 58 17.02 -2.67 8.55
C ASN A 58 17.11 -1.19 8.14
N GLU A 59 18.30 -0.72 7.75
CA GLU A 59 18.46 0.64 7.22
C GLU A 59 17.65 0.86 5.94
N SER A 60 17.60 -0.14 5.06
CA SER A 60 16.82 -0.06 3.82
C SER A 60 15.32 -0.03 4.10
N VAL A 61 14.85 -0.84 5.05
CA VAL A 61 13.44 -0.83 5.50
C VAL A 61 13.05 0.53 6.07
N ILE A 62 13.90 1.13 6.92
CA ILE A 62 13.63 2.46 7.48
C ILE A 62 13.51 3.51 6.37
N LYS A 63 14.45 3.53 5.40
CA LYS A 63 14.40 4.48 4.28
C LYS A 63 13.13 4.32 3.43
N LEU A 64 12.76 3.08 3.12
CA LEU A 64 11.54 2.81 2.35
C LEU A 64 10.27 3.19 3.12
N GLN A 65 10.27 3.01 4.44
CA GLN A 65 9.18 3.44 5.31
C GLN A 65 9.04 4.97 5.28
N ASP A 66 10.16 5.70 5.41
CA ASP A 66 10.17 7.17 5.34
C ASP A 66 9.68 7.68 3.98
N GLU A 67 10.11 7.05 2.87
CA GLU A 67 9.64 7.38 1.52
C GLU A 67 8.15 7.12 1.35
N LEU A 68 7.63 6.00 1.91
CA LEU A 68 6.21 5.67 1.87
C LEU A 68 5.37 6.69 2.66
N ASP A 69 5.83 7.11 3.83
CA ASP A 69 5.15 8.10 4.66
C ASP A 69 5.14 9.48 3.99
N ALA A 70 6.24 9.88 3.36
CA ALA A 70 6.33 11.10 2.57
C ALA A 70 5.37 11.08 1.38
N LEU A 71 5.36 9.99 0.59
CA LEU A 71 4.49 9.84 -0.56
C LEU A 71 3.00 9.78 -0.17
N THR A 72 2.69 9.13 0.95
CA THR A 72 1.32 9.10 1.50
C THR A 72 0.85 10.50 1.89
N THR A 73 1.74 11.30 2.49
CA THR A 73 1.47 12.71 2.83
C THR A 73 1.25 13.56 1.57
N GLU A 74 2.10 13.39 0.55
CA GLU A 74 1.95 14.08 -0.73
C GLU A 74 0.62 13.72 -1.40
N HIS A 75 0.27 12.44 -1.46
CA HIS A 75 -1.00 11.99 -2.02
C HIS A 75 -2.21 12.57 -1.26
N SER A 76 -2.15 12.61 0.07
CA SER A 76 -3.21 13.22 0.89
C SER A 76 -3.38 14.71 0.59
N THR A 77 -2.28 15.45 0.45
CA THR A 77 -2.34 16.89 0.17
C THR A 77 -2.82 17.17 -1.26
N LEU A 78 -2.36 16.37 -2.24
CA LEU A 78 -2.82 16.47 -3.61
C LEU A 78 -4.31 16.11 -3.74
N SER A 79 -4.77 15.06 -3.06
CA SER A 79 -6.18 14.68 -3.04
C SER A 79 -7.04 15.79 -2.44
N GLN A 80 -6.63 16.40 -1.32
CA GLN A 80 -7.33 17.55 -0.75
C GLN A 80 -7.34 18.75 -1.71
N SER A 81 -6.25 19.01 -2.42
CA SER A 81 -6.19 20.05 -3.44
C SER A 81 -7.12 19.76 -4.62
N TYR A 82 -7.24 18.50 -5.02
CA TYR A 82 -8.15 18.08 -6.09
C TYR A 82 -9.61 18.24 -5.67
N GLU A 83 -9.99 17.82 -4.46
CA GLU A 83 -11.33 18.04 -3.92
C GLU A 83 -11.66 19.53 -3.79
N ALA A 84 -10.70 20.35 -3.35
CA ALA A 84 -10.85 21.80 -3.31
C ALA A 84 -11.00 22.43 -4.71
N LEU A 85 -10.38 21.84 -5.74
CA LEU A 85 -10.54 22.25 -7.14
C LEU A 85 -11.87 21.80 -7.73
N LEU A 86 -12.39 20.62 -7.35
CA LEU A 86 -13.73 20.17 -7.75
C LEU A 86 -14.82 21.07 -7.17
N ILE A 87 -14.65 21.56 -5.94
CA ILE A 87 -15.52 22.58 -5.34
C ILE A 87 -15.40 23.94 -6.09
N LYS A 88 -14.24 24.22 -6.68
CA LYS A 88 -13.93 25.44 -7.44
C LYS A 88 -14.08 25.32 -8.96
N LEU A 89 -14.59 24.19 -9.44
CA LEU A 89 -15.06 24.05 -10.81
C LEU A 89 -16.57 24.31 -10.77
N PRO A 90 -17.02 25.58 -10.74
CA PRO A 90 -18.34 25.82 -11.28
C PRO A 90 -18.14 25.55 -12.78
N ILE A 91 -18.72 24.45 -13.25
CA ILE A 91 -18.91 24.27 -14.70
C ILE A 91 -19.83 25.42 -15.20
N ILE A 92 -20.49 26.12 -14.27
CA ILE A 92 -21.20 27.38 -14.41
C ILE A 92 -20.25 28.59 -14.46
N ASP A 93 -20.31 29.38 -15.53
CA ASP A 93 -19.59 30.66 -15.62
C ASP A 93 -20.33 31.80 -14.87
N GLU A 94 -19.69 32.97 -14.72
CA GLU A 94 -20.29 34.13 -14.03
C GLU A 94 -21.59 34.61 -14.70
N PHE A 95 -21.74 34.38 -16.01
CA PHE A 95 -22.94 34.73 -16.74
C PHE A 95 -24.10 33.80 -16.38
N GLU A 96 -23.87 32.49 -16.31
CA GLU A 96 -24.86 31.50 -15.92
C GLU A 96 -25.28 31.64 -14.45
N LEU A 97 -24.34 31.98 -13.55
CA LEU A 97 -24.68 32.35 -12.16
C LEU A 97 -25.66 33.53 -12.13
N SER A 98 -25.43 34.55 -12.96
CA SER A 98 -26.35 35.70 -13.03
C SER A 98 -27.73 35.35 -13.59
N LEU A 99 -27.83 34.32 -14.44
CA LEU A 99 -29.10 33.80 -14.93
C LEU A 99 -29.84 33.04 -13.82
N ILE A 100 -29.12 32.23 -13.05
CA ILE A 100 -29.65 31.50 -11.89
C ILE A 100 -30.16 32.46 -10.82
N GLU A 101 -29.41 33.53 -10.52
CA GLU A 101 -29.85 34.59 -9.61
C GLU A 101 -31.12 35.29 -10.11
N LYS A 102 -31.23 35.57 -11.41
CA LYS A 102 -32.44 36.16 -12.02
C LYS A 102 -33.65 35.23 -11.97
N MET A 103 -33.44 33.93 -11.88
CA MET A 103 -34.49 32.94 -11.66
C MET A 103 -34.93 32.86 -10.18
N GLY A 104 -34.26 33.60 -9.28
CA GLY A 104 -34.60 33.70 -7.87
C GLY A 104 -33.84 32.73 -6.96
N ILE A 105 -32.82 32.03 -7.48
CA ILE A 105 -31.90 31.19 -6.70
C ILE A 105 -30.65 32.03 -6.38
N THR A 106 -30.54 32.52 -5.15
CA THR A 106 -29.40 33.36 -4.71
C THR A 106 -28.17 32.54 -4.32
N ASP A 107 -28.37 31.28 -3.93
CA ASP A 107 -27.29 30.35 -3.60
C ASP A 107 -27.41 29.11 -4.50
N PRO A 108 -26.49 28.91 -5.47
CA PRO A 108 -26.49 27.75 -6.35
C PRO A 108 -26.51 26.41 -5.59
N ASN A 109 -25.99 26.36 -4.36
CA ASN A 109 -26.03 25.13 -3.56
C ASN A 109 -27.46 24.66 -3.28
N GLN A 110 -28.45 25.55 -3.31
CA GLN A 110 -29.87 25.19 -3.17
C GLN A 110 -30.33 24.21 -4.24
N LEU A 111 -29.84 24.34 -5.48
CA LEU A 111 -30.18 23.40 -6.56
C LEU A 111 -29.59 22.01 -6.29
N SER A 112 -28.33 21.97 -5.84
CA SER A 112 -27.66 20.72 -5.48
C SER A 112 -28.36 20.02 -4.31
N GLU A 113 -28.64 20.76 -3.23
CA GLU A 113 -29.34 20.24 -2.06
C GLU A 113 -30.77 19.77 -2.40
N ASP A 114 -31.49 20.54 -3.23
CA ASP A 114 -32.84 20.21 -3.67
C ASP A 114 -32.89 18.90 -4.49
N LEU A 115 -31.90 18.67 -5.36
CA LEU A 115 -31.78 17.39 -6.09
C LEU A 115 -31.39 16.24 -5.15
N MET A 116 -30.45 16.46 -4.23
CA MET A 116 -30.02 15.42 -3.28
C MET A 116 -31.17 14.90 -2.41
N ASN A 117 -32.17 15.74 -2.14
CA ASN A 117 -33.36 15.37 -1.38
C ASN A 117 -34.47 14.68 -2.20
N LYS A 118 -34.22 14.36 -3.47
CA LYS A 118 -35.19 13.70 -4.37
C LYS A 118 -34.69 12.35 -4.90
N PRO A 119 -34.38 11.37 -4.04
CA PRO A 119 -33.88 10.06 -4.48
C PRO A 119 -34.83 9.33 -5.44
N GLU A 120 -36.12 9.67 -5.46
CA GLU A 120 -37.11 9.15 -6.41
C GLU A 120 -36.82 9.48 -7.88
N LEU A 121 -35.90 10.43 -8.15
CA LEU A 121 -35.43 10.75 -9.51
C LEU A 121 -34.32 9.83 -10.01
N ILE A 122 -33.84 8.90 -9.16
CA ILE A 122 -32.89 7.87 -9.57
C ILE A 122 -33.68 6.72 -10.20
N PRO A 123 -33.43 6.36 -11.48
CA PRO A 123 -34.27 5.39 -12.19
C PRO A 123 -33.89 3.92 -11.91
N TYR A 124 -33.08 3.69 -10.87
CA TYR A 124 -32.51 2.40 -10.51
C TYR A 124 -32.87 2.09 -9.06
N GLU A 125 -33.23 0.84 -8.80
CA GLU A 125 -33.47 0.33 -7.45
C GLU A 125 -32.17 -0.15 -6.82
N GLY A 126 -32.08 -0.03 -5.49
CA GLY A 126 -30.96 -0.58 -4.73
C GLY A 126 -30.98 -2.11 -4.68
N VAL A 127 -29.82 -2.70 -4.39
CA VAL A 127 -29.59 -4.13 -4.25
C VAL A 127 -29.20 -4.48 -2.82
N LEU A 128 -29.42 -5.74 -2.43
CA LEU A 128 -29.02 -6.27 -1.12
C LEU A 128 -29.58 -5.48 0.08
N GLY A 129 -30.72 -4.81 -0.11
CA GLY A 129 -31.35 -3.96 0.91
C GLY A 129 -30.75 -2.56 1.02
N GLY A 130 -29.85 -2.17 0.11
CA GLY A 130 -29.41 -0.79 -0.05
C GLY A 130 -30.52 0.12 -0.60
N THR A 131 -30.42 1.40 -0.29
CA THR A 131 -31.32 2.45 -0.81
C THR A 131 -30.50 3.42 -1.64
N MET A 132 -30.91 3.64 -2.89
CA MET A 132 -30.22 4.57 -3.77
C MET A 132 -30.36 6.01 -3.25
N ALA A 133 -29.25 6.70 -3.16
CA ALA A 133 -29.18 8.10 -2.77
C ALA A 133 -28.17 8.84 -3.63
N PHE A 134 -28.42 10.12 -3.87
CA PHE A 134 -27.44 11.00 -4.48
C PHE A 134 -26.28 11.24 -3.52
N THR A 135 -25.06 11.15 -4.03
CA THR A 135 -23.83 11.36 -3.25
C THR A 135 -23.11 12.65 -3.62
N GLN A 136 -23.19 13.05 -4.89
CA GLN A 136 -22.54 14.25 -5.41
C GLN A 136 -23.42 14.88 -6.49
N VAL A 137 -23.57 16.20 -6.48
CA VAL A 137 -24.27 16.96 -7.52
C VAL A 137 -23.35 18.07 -8.02
N TYR A 138 -23.24 18.18 -9.33
CA TYR A 138 -22.43 19.17 -10.03
C TYR A 138 -23.35 19.95 -10.97
N LEU A 139 -23.48 21.24 -10.76
CA LEU A 139 -24.21 22.09 -11.69
C LEU A 139 -23.34 22.34 -12.92
N ILE A 140 -23.90 22.05 -14.10
CA ILE A 140 -23.22 22.18 -15.40
C ILE A 140 -23.54 23.52 -16.03
N SER A 141 -24.80 23.96 -15.98
CA SER A 141 -25.25 25.24 -16.52
C SER A 141 -26.48 25.74 -15.78
N ASP A 142 -27.05 26.85 -16.23
CA ASP A 142 -28.36 27.38 -15.82
C ASP A 142 -29.56 26.40 -15.99
N GLN A 143 -29.37 25.25 -16.64
CA GLN A 143 -30.43 24.29 -16.96
C GLN A 143 -30.07 22.84 -16.65
N TRP A 144 -28.80 22.53 -16.36
CA TRP A 144 -28.30 21.16 -16.32
C TRP A 144 -27.50 20.89 -15.05
N ALA A 145 -27.71 19.71 -14.46
CA ALA A 145 -26.89 19.18 -13.37
C ALA A 145 -26.49 17.74 -13.67
N PHE A 146 -25.28 17.37 -13.29
CA PHE A 146 -24.81 16.00 -13.27
C PHE A 146 -24.73 15.51 -11.83
N ALA A 147 -25.29 14.34 -11.56
CA ALA A 147 -25.29 13.77 -10.22
C ALA A 147 -24.77 12.33 -10.21
N LYS A 148 -24.04 11.98 -9.16
CA LYS A 148 -23.70 10.60 -8.83
C LYS A 148 -24.64 10.08 -7.77
N PHE A 149 -24.93 8.79 -7.84
CA PHE A 149 -25.80 8.11 -6.90
C PHE A 149 -25.28 6.70 -6.63
N GLU A 150 -25.60 6.16 -5.45
CA GLU A 150 -25.25 4.80 -5.04
C GLU A 150 -26.16 4.29 -3.93
N ASP A 151 -26.11 2.99 -3.66
CA ASP A 151 -26.74 2.33 -2.49
C ASP A 151 -25.72 1.65 -1.56
N GLY A 152 -24.43 1.85 -1.81
CA GLY A 152 -23.30 1.19 -1.14
C GLY A 152 -22.81 -0.10 -1.80
N HIS A 153 -23.49 -0.62 -2.83
CA HIS A 153 -23.10 -1.81 -3.59
C HIS A 153 -22.97 -1.55 -5.09
N ILE A 154 -23.91 -0.79 -5.65
CA ILE A 154 -23.90 -0.35 -7.05
C ILE A 154 -23.85 1.17 -7.09
N MET A 155 -23.16 1.68 -8.12
CA MET A 155 -22.98 3.10 -8.34
C MET A 155 -23.51 3.47 -9.72
N GLY A 156 -23.87 4.74 -9.87
CA GLY A 156 -24.26 5.27 -11.15
C GLY A 156 -24.19 6.78 -11.19
N SER A 157 -24.54 7.30 -12.35
CA SER A 157 -24.59 8.74 -12.58
C SER A 157 -25.70 9.11 -13.54
N GLY A 158 -26.20 10.34 -13.41
CA GLY A 158 -27.25 10.87 -14.26
C GLY A 158 -27.03 12.33 -14.63
N LEU A 159 -27.54 12.69 -15.81
CA LEU A 159 -27.73 14.05 -16.28
C LEU A 159 -29.20 14.43 -16.06
N TYR A 160 -29.39 15.54 -15.38
CA TYR A 160 -30.68 16.07 -14.99
C TYR A 160 -30.85 17.47 -15.56
N GLN A 161 -32.01 17.73 -16.15
CA GLN A 161 -32.41 19.09 -16.52
C GLN A 161 -33.25 19.67 -15.38
N TYR A 162 -33.09 20.96 -15.08
CA TYR A 162 -33.94 21.66 -14.12
C TYR A 162 -34.56 22.93 -14.68
N LYS A 163 -35.67 23.33 -14.06
CA LYS A 163 -36.33 24.62 -14.28
C LYS A 163 -36.78 25.19 -12.95
N VAL A 164 -36.59 26.50 -12.78
CA VAL A 164 -37.05 27.25 -11.62
C VAL A 164 -38.34 27.99 -12.01
N GLY A 165 -39.43 27.69 -11.32
CA GLY A 165 -40.72 28.35 -11.49
C GLY A 165 -40.72 29.77 -10.93
N SER A 166 -41.71 30.58 -11.32
CA SER A 166 -41.88 31.94 -10.79
C SER A 166 -42.16 32.01 -9.29
N ASP A 167 -42.54 30.87 -8.69
CA ASP A 167 -42.73 30.67 -7.26
C ASP A 167 -41.48 30.15 -6.55
N HIS A 168 -40.34 30.06 -7.25
CA HIS A 168 -39.08 29.46 -6.81
C HIS A 168 -39.14 27.94 -6.64
N SER A 169 -40.18 27.26 -7.15
CA SER A 169 -40.21 25.80 -7.17
C SER A 169 -39.19 25.27 -8.18
N ILE A 170 -38.44 24.23 -7.79
CA ILE A 170 -37.46 23.57 -8.66
C ILE A 170 -38.08 22.29 -9.19
N THR A 171 -38.13 22.17 -10.52
CA THR A 171 -38.58 20.96 -11.20
C THR A 171 -37.41 20.29 -11.90
N TRP A 172 -37.35 18.97 -11.83
CA TRP A 172 -36.28 18.16 -12.37
C TRP A 172 -36.81 17.16 -13.40
N GLU A 173 -36.03 16.95 -14.45
CA GLU A 173 -36.27 15.93 -15.46
C GLU A 173 -34.99 15.11 -15.65
N LEU A 174 -35.10 13.80 -15.51
CA LEU A 174 -33.99 12.90 -15.84
C LEU A 174 -33.82 12.85 -17.36
N VAL A 175 -32.63 13.18 -17.84
CA VAL A 175 -32.31 13.12 -19.28
C VAL A 175 -31.57 11.84 -19.64
N LYS A 176 -30.62 11.41 -18.82
CA LYS A 176 -29.94 10.13 -18.99
C LYS A 176 -29.31 9.67 -17.69
N ALA A 177 -29.34 8.38 -17.39
CA ALA A 177 -28.57 7.81 -16.31
C ALA A 177 -28.01 6.43 -16.68
N ASN A 178 -26.86 6.07 -16.12
CA ASN A 178 -26.24 4.75 -16.29
C ASN A 178 -25.68 4.24 -14.95
N LEU A 179 -25.73 2.93 -14.75
CA LEU A 179 -24.98 2.22 -13.70
C LEU A 179 -23.57 1.85 -14.21
N TYR A 180 -22.64 1.68 -13.28
CA TYR A 180 -21.29 1.17 -13.56
C TYR A 180 -20.78 0.26 -12.44
#